data_AF-A0A1U8NQL0-F1
#
_entry.id   AF-A0A1U8NQL0-F1
#
_cell.length_a   1.000
_cell.length_b   1.000
_cell.length_c   1.000
_cell.angle_alpha   90.00
_cell.angle_beta   90.00
_cell.angle_gamma   90.00
#
_symmetry.space_group_name_H-M   'P 1'
#
loop_
_entity.id
_entity.type
_entity.pdbx_description
1 polymer ?
#
loop_
_entity_poly.entity_id
_entity_poly.type
_entity_poly.pdbx_seq_one_letter_code
_entity_poly.pdbx_strand_id
1 'polypeptide(L)'
;MAEYLAFNIAEKVSKLIKIAYQEISLAWDVHRDLEKLHKTLTTIKAVLLDAELKQVHDNQLRVWLQELKDACYDAEDVLDEFEILALKKQLLKQRTIGKKKSEAIGRDEEKRRIVKMLSQDDPADEEEIPVLPIVGVGVVKAIKAGKGSDGDLGSMNLEKLQKALLVCLNAKKYLLVLDDVWNEDRRKWVELKQLFAGGAVGSKIVVTTRSSQVAKITGISTPLHLEALPYEKSLSLFLKFAFKKGEEKQRPNLVDIGEGIVKKCEGVPLVVKTLGSMLFSKTSEQEWKLVRDSETWELMEKDNETVSVLKLSYDQLSPPLKQCFAYCSLFPKDVVF
;
A
#
# COMPACT_ATOMS: atom_id res chain seq x y z
N MET A 1 4.48 -35.75 -24.26
CA MET A 1 3.53 -34.71 -23.78
C MET A 1 3.88 -34.24 -22.36
N ALA A 2 4.24 -35.14 -21.43
CA ALA A 2 4.83 -34.80 -20.14
C ALA A 2 6.24 -34.19 -20.30
N GLU A 3 6.99 -34.59 -21.34
CA GLU A 3 8.27 -33.95 -21.70
C GLU A 3 8.12 -32.44 -21.98
N TYR A 4 7.05 -32.04 -22.67
CA TYR A 4 6.75 -30.64 -23.00
C TYR A 4 6.41 -29.81 -21.75
N LEU A 5 5.70 -30.40 -20.79
CA LEU A 5 5.38 -29.76 -19.50
C LEU A 5 6.62 -29.57 -18.64
N ALA A 6 7.47 -30.61 -18.53
CA ALA A 6 8.75 -30.52 -17.84
C ALA A 6 9.69 -29.47 -18.48
N PHE A 7 9.63 -29.30 -19.82
CA PHE A 7 10.38 -28.27 -20.53
C PHE A 7 9.94 -26.85 -20.14
N ASN A 8 8.63 -26.58 -20.12
CA ASN A 8 8.08 -25.26 -19.77
C ASN A 8 8.37 -24.88 -18.32
N ILE A 9 8.22 -25.82 -17.38
CA ILE A 9 8.51 -25.57 -15.95
C ILE A 9 10.00 -25.30 -15.74
N ALA A 10 10.89 -26.07 -16.38
CA ALA A 10 12.33 -25.84 -16.26
C ALA A 10 12.77 -24.47 -16.81
N GLU A 11 12.13 -24.01 -17.89
CA GLU A 11 12.38 -22.68 -18.47
C GLU A 11 11.87 -21.56 -17.55
N LYS A 12 10.65 -21.69 -17.00
CA LYS A 12 10.09 -20.77 -16.00
C LYS A 12 10.97 -20.68 -14.74
N VAL A 13 11.43 -21.81 -14.20
CA VAL A 13 12.35 -21.85 -13.05
C VAL A 13 13.69 -21.18 -13.39
N SER A 14 14.24 -21.40 -14.58
CA SER A 14 15.48 -20.74 -15.04
C SER A 14 15.34 -19.21 -15.10
N LYS A 15 14.20 -18.72 -15.59
CA LYS A 15 13.87 -17.29 -15.61
C LYS A 15 13.76 -16.71 -14.19
N LEU A 16 13.15 -17.44 -13.25
CA LEU A 16 13.04 -17.04 -11.85
C LEU A 16 14.39 -17.04 -11.12
N ILE A 17 15.27 -18.01 -11.41
CA ILE A 17 16.66 -18.02 -10.90
C ILE A 17 17.40 -16.75 -11.33
N LYS A 18 17.26 -16.35 -12.60
CA LYS A 18 17.88 -15.12 -13.13
C LYS A 18 17.35 -13.86 -12.43
N ILE A 19 16.05 -13.80 -12.15
CA ILE A 19 15.42 -12.67 -11.42
C ILE A 19 15.89 -12.65 -9.96
N ALA A 20 15.93 -13.80 -9.29
CA ALA A 20 16.42 -13.92 -7.92
C ALA A 20 17.89 -13.46 -7.80
N TYR A 21 18.73 -13.85 -8.78
CA TYR A 21 20.14 -13.48 -8.85
C TYR A 21 20.36 -11.96 -9.05
N GLN A 22 19.49 -11.31 -9.82
CA GLN A 22 19.61 -9.87 -10.11
C GLN A 22 19.03 -8.96 -9.03
N GLU A 23 18.09 -9.44 -8.20
CA GLU A 23 17.26 -8.54 -7.37
C GLU A 23 17.24 -8.83 -5.86
N ILE A 24 17.79 -9.95 -5.37
CA ILE A 24 17.64 -10.36 -3.97
C ILE A 24 18.97 -10.85 -3.36
N SER A 25 19.77 -9.91 -2.85
CA SER A 25 20.94 -10.18 -1.99
C SER A 25 20.57 -10.72 -0.59
N LEU A 26 19.28 -10.88 -0.25
CA LEU A 26 18.80 -11.18 1.11
C LEU A 26 17.98 -12.48 1.28
N ALA A 27 17.88 -13.33 0.26
CA ALA A 27 17.21 -14.63 0.37
C ALA A 27 18.04 -15.73 -0.33
N TRP A 28 19.22 -16.00 0.25
CA TRP A 28 20.13 -17.04 -0.24
C TRP A 28 19.47 -18.43 -0.29
N ASP A 29 18.54 -18.72 0.63
CA ASP A 29 17.86 -20.01 0.71
C ASP A 29 16.88 -20.24 -0.45
N VAL A 30 16.13 -19.22 -0.88
CA VAL A 30 15.20 -19.33 -2.02
C VAL A 30 15.96 -19.55 -3.34
N HIS A 31 17.10 -18.90 -3.52
CA HIS A 31 17.94 -19.14 -4.69
C HIS A 31 18.47 -20.57 -4.72
N ARG A 32 18.96 -21.08 -3.58
CA ARG A 32 19.44 -22.46 -3.44
C ARG A 32 18.35 -23.49 -3.73
N ASP A 33 17.13 -23.24 -3.24
CA ASP A 33 15.99 -24.15 -3.45
C ASP A 33 15.53 -24.14 -4.91
N LEU A 34 15.53 -22.98 -5.57
CA LEU A 34 15.25 -22.88 -7.00
C LEU A 34 16.32 -23.57 -7.86
N GLU A 35 17.60 -23.44 -7.51
CA GLU A 35 18.69 -24.17 -8.20
C GLU A 35 18.58 -25.68 -8.02
N LYS A 36 18.21 -26.13 -6.81
CA LYS A 36 17.98 -27.55 -6.53
C LYS A 36 16.79 -28.07 -7.34
N LEU A 37 15.69 -27.32 -7.38
CA LEU A 37 14.50 -27.64 -8.18
C LEU A 37 14.85 -27.70 -9.69
N HIS A 38 15.62 -26.75 -10.20
CA HIS A 38 16.07 -26.75 -11.60
C HIS A 38 16.92 -27.99 -11.94
N LYS A 39 17.84 -28.39 -11.06
CA LYS A 39 18.63 -29.62 -11.23
C LYS A 39 17.74 -30.86 -11.23
N THR A 40 16.80 -30.96 -10.28
CA THR A 40 15.85 -32.09 -10.21
C THR A 40 14.98 -32.18 -11.46
N LEU A 41 14.43 -31.05 -11.95
CA LEU A 41 13.63 -31.01 -13.18
C LEU A 41 14.45 -31.39 -14.41
N THR A 42 15.73 -31.02 -14.45
CA THR A 42 16.64 -31.41 -15.54
C THR A 42 16.90 -32.93 -15.52
N THR A 43 17.05 -33.53 -14.34
CA THR A 43 17.16 -34.98 -14.20
C THR A 43 15.86 -35.70 -14.60
N ILE A 44 14.71 -35.20 -14.14
CA ILE A 44 13.39 -35.73 -14.50
C ILE A 44 13.18 -35.65 -16.03
N LYS A 45 13.57 -34.55 -16.68
CA LYS A 45 13.56 -34.41 -18.14
C LYS A 45 14.37 -35.50 -18.84
N ALA A 46 15.57 -35.78 -18.36
CA ALA A 46 16.45 -36.79 -18.97
C ALA A 46 15.85 -38.20 -18.90
N VAL A 47 15.11 -38.51 -17.83
CA VAL A 47 14.44 -39.81 -17.64
C VAL A 47 13.10 -39.89 -18.38
N LEU A 48 12.37 -38.77 -18.47
CA LEU A 48 11.07 -38.70 -19.17
C LEU A 48 11.18 -38.98 -20.67
N LEU A 49 12.28 -38.56 -21.30
CA LEU A 49 12.59 -38.84 -22.71
C LEU A 49 12.64 -40.35 -23.01
N ASP A 50 13.18 -41.16 -22.09
CA ASP A 50 13.25 -42.62 -22.25
C ASP A 50 11.95 -43.32 -21.81
N ALA A 51 11.25 -42.76 -20.83
CA ALA A 51 9.98 -43.28 -20.31
C ALA A 51 8.80 -43.08 -21.29
N GLU A 52 8.71 -41.93 -21.98
CA GLU A 52 7.62 -41.68 -22.95
C GLU A 52 7.68 -42.62 -24.16
N LEU A 53 8.86 -43.13 -24.52
CA LEU A 53 9.03 -44.11 -25.60
C LEU A 53 8.55 -45.52 -25.20
N LYS A 54 8.55 -45.85 -23.90
CA LYS A 54 8.24 -47.19 -23.37
C LYS A 54 6.81 -47.33 -22.82
N GLN A 55 6.07 -46.23 -22.66
CA GLN A 55 4.74 -46.19 -22.03
C GLN A 55 3.63 -46.93 -22.80
N VAL A 56 3.82 -47.25 -24.08
CA VAL A 56 2.78 -47.84 -24.94
C VAL A 56 2.40 -49.26 -24.48
N HIS A 57 3.28 -49.94 -23.74
CA HIS A 57 3.09 -51.33 -23.33
C HIS A 57 3.11 -51.55 -21.81
N ASP A 58 3.19 -50.48 -21.02
CA ASP A 58 3.28 -50.56 -19.55
C ASP A 58 2.22 -49.66 -18.89
N ASN A 59 1.17 -50.31 -18.37
CA ASN A 59 0.08 -49.62 -17.69
C ASN A 59 0.51 -48.97 -16.37
N GLN A 60 1.53 -49.49 -15.69
CA GLN A 60 2.03 -48.89 -14.45
C GLN A 60 2.81 -47.61 -14.78
N LEU A 61 3.64 -47.65 -15.81
CA LEU A 61 4.36 -46.47 -16.31
C LEU A 61 3.39 -45.35 -16.75
N ARG A 62 2.24 -45.71 -17.35
CA ARG A 62 1.20 -44.74 -17.73
C ARG A 62 0.57 -44.03 -16.53
N VAL A 63 0.33 -44.73 -15.42
CA VAL A 63 -0.23 -44.12 -14.19
C VAL A 63 0.79 -43.18 -13.56
N TRP A 64 2.05 -43.60 -13.44
CA TRP A 64 3.13 -42.76 -12.92
C TRP A 64 3.37 -41.49 -13.74
N LEU A 65 3.28 -41.58 -15.08
CA LEU A 65 3.38 -40.41 -15.96
C LEU A 65 2.22 -39.43 -15.79
N GLN A 66 1.03 -39.92 -15.44
CA GLN A 66 -0.14 -39.08 -15.18
C GLN A 66 -0.02 -38.36 -13.83
N GLU A 67 0.42 -39.04 -12.76
CA GLU A 67 0.65 -38.40 -11.45
C GLU A 67 1.75 -37.33 -11.53
N LEU A 68 2.83 -37.61 -12.27
CA LEU A 68 3.88 -36.62 -12.52
C LEU A 68 3.35 -35.42 -13.31
N LYS A 69 2.44 -35.64 -14.25
CA LYS A 69 1.81 -34.58 -15.04
C LYS A 69 0.94 -33.69 -14.17
N ASP A 70 0.17 -34.27 -13.25
CA ASP A 70 -0.68 -33.51 -12.33
C ASP A 70 0.18 -32.66 -11.36
N ALA A 71 1.25 -33.24 -10.81
CA ALA A 71 2.21 -32.50 -9.97
C ALA A 71 2.95 -31.37 -10.74
N CYS A 72 3.18 -31.55 -12.05
CA CYS A 72 3.74 -30.51 -12.92
C CYS A 72 2.77 -29.32 -13.06
N TYR A 73 1.46 -29.57 -13.22
CA TYR A 73 0.47 -28.49 -13.30
C TYR A 73 0.37 -27.71 -11.99
N ASP A 74 0.34 -28.40 -10.85
CA ASP A 74 0.34 -27.74 -9.54
C ASP A 74 1.58 -26.85 -9.35
N ALA A 75 2.74 -27.31 -9.83
CA ALA A 75 3.97 -26.52 -9.78
C ALA A 75 3.93 -25.32 -10.75
N GLU A 76 3.35 -25.48 -11.94
CA GLU A 76 3.21 -24.41 -12.92
C GLU A 76 2.32 -23.28 -12.40
N ASP A 77 1.21 -23.60 -11.75
CA ASP A 77 0.29 -22.62 -11.14
C ASP A 77 1.00 -21.78 -10.07
N VAL A 78 1.80 -22.43 -9.21
CA VAL A 78 2.61 -21.73 -8.19
C VAL A 78 3.67 -20.84 -8.84
N LEU A 79 4.37 -21.34 -9.88
CA LEU A 79 5.40 -20.57 -10.56
C LEU A 79 4.84 -19.35 -11.32
N ASP A 80 3.63 -19.45 -11.86
CA ASP A 80 2.93 -18.34 -12.51
C ASP A 80 2.58 -17.24 -11.50
N GLU A 81 2.15 -17.62 -10.29
CA GLU A 81 1.95 -16.67 -9.19
C GLU A 81 3.27 -15.96 -8.82
N PHE A 82 4.38 -16.70 -8.73
CA PHE A 82 5.71 -16.14 -8.48
C PHE A 82 6.18 -15.18 -9.58
N GLU A 83 5.95 -15.53 -10.85
CA GLU A 83 6.30 -14.67 -11.98
C GLU A 83 5.50 -13.36 -11.97
N ILE A 84 4.20 -13.44 -11.68
CA ILE A 84 3.33 -12.25 -11.51
C ILE A 84 3.83 -11.37 -10.36
N LEU A 85 4.20 -11.96 -9.22
CA LEU A 85 4.72 -11.23 -8.06
C LEU A 85 6.08 -10.57 -8.36
N ALA A 86 6.96 -11.27 -9.07
CA ALA A 86 8.26 -10.76 -9.50
C ALA A 86 8.11 -9.57 -10.47
N LEU A 87 7.23 -9.70 -11.46
CA LEU A 87 6.92 -8.62 -12.42
C LEU A 87 6.28 -7.41 -11.75
N LYS A 88 5.32 -7.63 -10.84
CA LYS A 88 4.73 -6.54 -10.01
C LYS A 88 5.81 -5.79 -9.23
N LYS A 89 6.81 -6.50 -8.69
CA LYS A 89 7.94 -5.87 -7.95
C LYS A 89 8.85 -5.05 -8.87
N GLN A 90 9.17 -5.52 -10.06
CA GLN A 90 9.94 -4.75 -11.05
C GLN A 90 9.19 -3.49 -11.51
N LEU A 91 7.88 -3.60 -11.76
CA LEU A 91 7.03 -2.45 -12.08
C LEU A 91 6.97 -1.44 -10.93
N LEU A 92 6.88 -1.92 -9.68
CA LEU A 92 6.95 -1.06 -8.49
C LEU A 92 8.31 -0.36 -8.38
N LYS A 93 9.43 -1.01 -8.74
CA LYS A 93 10.77 -0.40 -8.77
C LYS A 93 10.89 0.67 -9.87
N GLN A 94 10.37 0.43 -11.07
CA GLN A 94 10.29 1.45 -12.13
C GLN A 94 9.44 2.65 -11.69
N ARG A 95 8.35 2.42 -10.96
CA ARG A 95 7.52 3.48 -10.32
C ARG A 95 8.27 4.23 -9.21
N THR A 96 9.30 3.64 -8.61
CA THR A 96 10.12 4.26 -7.56
C THR A 96 11.15 5.24 -8.14
N ILE A 97 11.65 4.99 -9.36
CA ILE A 97 12.54 5.92 -10.09
C ILE A 97 11.79 7.21 -10.50
N GLY A 98 10.46 7.16 -10.58
CA GLY A 98 9.59 8.32 -10.83
C GLY A 98 8.98 9.01 -9.59
N LYS A 99 9.27 8.55 -8.36
CA LYS A 99 8.78 9.28 -7.17
C LYS A 99 9.61 10.54 -6.97
N LYS A 100 9.17 11.67 -7.53
CA LYS A 100 9.44 12.98 -6.91
C LYS A 100 9.09 12.83 -5.44
N LYS A 101 10.08 12.95 -4.55
CA LYS A 101 9.89 12.98 -3.09
C LYS A 101 8.81 14.03 -2.82
N SER A 102 7.57 13.59 -2.53
CA SER A 102 6.48 14.51 -2.24
C SER A 102 6.76 15.07 -0.84
N GLU A 103 7.52 16.15 -0.78
CA GLU A 103 7.81 16.85 0.46
C GLU A 103 6.49 17.31 1.08
N ALA A 104 6.22 16.85 2.30
CA ALA A 104 5.05 17.23 3.07
C ALA A 104 5.28 18.64 3.63
N ILE A 105 4.57 19.62 3.08
CA ILE A 105 4.69 21.02 3.50
C ILE A 105 4.00 21.20 4.85
N GLY A 106 4.69 21.87 5.79
CA GLY A 106 4.08 22.34 7.04
C GLY A 106 3.83 21.26 8.09
N ARG A 107 4.45 20.08 7.97
CA ARG A 107 4.33 18.96 8.93
C ARG A 107 5.64 18.60 9.62
N ASP A 108 6.59 19.53 9.65
CA ASP A 108 7.94 19.28 10.15
C ASP A 108 7.96 19.02 11.66
N GLU A 109 7.05 19.66 12.41
CA GLU A 109 6.96 19.49 13.84
C GLU A 109 6.36 18.14 14.23
N GLU A 110 5.24 17.75 13.62
CA GLU A 110 4.63 16.44 13.83
C GLU A 110 5.59 15.33 13.40
N LYS A 111 6.32 15.52 12.30
CA LYS A 111 7.38 14.61 11.88
C LYS A 111 8.47 14.49 12.97
N ARG A 112 8.94 15.60 13.54
CA ARG A 112 9.91 15.57 14.65
C ARG A 112 9.34 14.85 15.87
N ARG A 113 8.08 15.10 16.23
CA ARG A 113 7.39 14.43 17.34
C ARG A 113 7.29 12.93 17.12
N ILE A 114 6.84 12.49 15.94
CA ILE A 114 6.77 11.06 15.58
C ILE A 114 8.16 10.42 15.66
N VAL A 115 9.18 11.04 15.07
CA VAL A 115 10.55 10.51 15.12
C VAL A 115 11.04 10.42 16.56
N LYS A 116 10.79 11.43 17.40
CA LYS A 116 11.13 11.40 18.82
C LYS A 116 10.43 10.25 19.54
N MET A 117 9.12 10.08 19.36
CA MET A 117 8.33 9.00 19.99
C MET A 117 8.78 7.61 19.51
N LEU A 118 9.18 7.48 18.24
CA LEU A 118 9.72 6.23 17.70
C LEU A 118 11.15 5.93 18.16
N SER A 119 11.90 6.94 18.59
CA SER A 119 13.31 6.81 19.00
C SER A 119 13.50 6.74 20.52
N GLN A 120 12.47 7.06 21.31
CA GLN A 120 12.50 6.91 22.76
C GLN A 120 12.37 5.43 23.13
N ASP A 121 13.26 4.95 24.00
CA ASP A 121 13.09 3.67 24.66
C ASP A 121 12.02 3.84 25.75
N ASP A 122 10.95 3.05 25.64
CA ASP A 122 9.85 3.10 26.60
C ASP A 122 10.29 2.40 27.91
N PRO A 123 9.84 2.89 29.08
CA PRO A 123 10.28 2.36 30.38
C PRO A 123 9.96 0.86 30.49
N ALA A 124 10.88 0.16 31.15
CA ALA A 124 11.00 -1.29 31.20
C ALA A 124 9.92 -2.03 32.01
N ASP A 125 8.71 -1.49 32.11
CA ASP A 125 7.59 -2.25 32.69
C ASP A 125 7.00 -3.19 31.63
N GLU A 126 6.95 -4.45 32.03
CA GLU A 126 7.06 -5.63 31.19
C GLU A 126 5.77 -5.96 30.39
N GLU A 127 5.95 -6.64 29.25
CA GLU A 127 4.95 -7.34 28.43
C GLU A 127 4.14 -6.60 27.35
N GLU A 128 3.96 -5.27 27.37
CA GLU A 128 3.10 -4.59 26.36
C GLU A 128 3.89 -3.77 25.33
N ILE A 129 3.68 -4.05 24.03
CA ILE A 129 4.34 -3.31 22.95
C ILE A 129 3.76 -1.89 22.84
N PRO A 130 4.62 -0.85 22.85
CA PRO A 130 4.19 0.53 22.69
C PRO A 130 3.42 0.75 21.40
N VAL A 131 2.23 1.34 21.53
CA VAL A 131 1.37 1.70 20.40
C VAL A 131 1.21 3.20 20.35
N LEU A 132 1.59 3.78 19.20
CA LEU A 132 1.49 5.19 18.87
C LEU A 132 0.26 5.43 17.98
N PRO A 133 -0.87 5.89 18.54
CA PRO A 133 -2.03 6.28 17.74
C PRO A 133 -1.85 7.68 17.16
N ILE A 134 -2.04 7.80 15.85
CA ILE A 134 -2.07 9.05 15.09
C ILE A 134 -3.51 9.25 14.60
N VAL A 135 -4.13 10.33 15.07
CA VAL A 135 -5.50 10.70 14.70
C VAL A 135 -5.46 11.80 13.66
N GLY A 136 -5.98 11.55 12.47
CA GLY A 136 -6.00 12.52 11.37
C GLY A 136 -7.37 13.14 11.14
N VAL A 137 -7.40 14.44 10.79
CA VAL A 137 -8.56 15.08 10.15
C VAL A 137 -8.69 14.53 8.73
N GLY A 138 -9.89 14.09 8.37
CA GLY A 138 -10.15 13.20 7.24
C GLY A 138 -9.49 13.62 5.92
N VAL A 139 -8.57 12.79 5.44
CA VAL A 139 -8.15 12.62 4.05
C VAL A 139 -7.53 11.23 3.95
N VAL A 140 -8.04 10.40 3.03
CA VAL A 140 -7.44 9.12 2.68
C VAL A 140 -6.03 9.34 2.13
N LYS A 141 -5.02 8.93 2.89
CA LYS A 141 -3.66 8.80 2.40
C LYS A 141 -3.23 7.36 2.63
N ALA A 142 -3.65 6.47 1.73
CA ALA A 142 -3.24 5.08 1.75
C ALA A 142 -1.71 4.99 1.64
N ILE A 143 -1.04 4.52 2.69
CA ILE A 143 0.36 4.09 2.65
C ILE A 143 0.41 2.60 3.00
N LYS A 144 0.19 1.79 1.96
CA LYS A 144 0.67 0.43 1.68
C LYS A 144 1.15 -0.42 2.89
N ALA A 145 0.31 -1.38 3.28
CA ALA A 145 0.75 -2.74 3.59
C ALA A 145 0.51 -3.61 2.34
N GLY A 146 1.44 -4.52 2.02
CA GLY A 146 1.33 -5.39 0.83
C GLY A 146 0.10 -6.31 0.94
N LYS A 147 -0.71 -6.37 -0.13
CA LYS A 147 -1.85 -7.30 -0.24
C LYS A 147 -1.34 -8.73 -0.47
N GLY A 148 -1.69 -9.64 0.44
CA GLY A 148 -1.90 -11.05 0.13
C GLY A 148 -3.25 -11.23 -0.57
N SER A 149 -3.32 -12.15 -1.52
CA SER A 149 -4.52 -12.52 -2.28
C SER A 149 -5.59 -13.11 -1.37
N ASP A 150 -6.83 -12.74 -1.66
CA ASP A 150 -8.03 -13.27 -1.04
C ASP A 150 -8.37 -14.60 -1.71
N GLY A 151 -8.23 -15.71 -0.95
CA GLY A 151 -8.44 -17.08 -1.41
C GLY A 151 -8.71 -17.98 -0.22
N ASP A 152 -9.99 -18.31 -0.04
CA ASP A 152 -10.59 -19.37 0.79
C ASP A 152 -9.90 -19.73 2.12
N LEU A 153 -10.21 -18.98 3.19
CA LEU A 153 -9.61 -19.14 4.51
C LEU A 153 -10.57 -19.82 5.52
N GLY A 154 -11.11 -20.98 5.14
CA GLY A 154 -11.94 -21.81 6.01
C GLY A 154 -11.13 -22.56 7.09
N SER A 155 -10.90 -21.92 8.23
CA SER A 155 -10.54 -22.51 9.54
C SER A 155 -9.15 -23.12 9.80
N MET A 156 -8.39 -23.59 8.79
CA MET A 156 -7.10 -24.28 9.05
C MET A 156 -5.83 -23.39 9.08
N ASN A 157 -5.96 -22.07 8.87
CA ASN A 157 -4.82 -21.22 8.52
C ASN A 157 -4.47 -20.11 9.53
N LEU A 158 -5.39 -19.70 10.41
CA LEU A 158 -5.15 -18.58 11.34
C LEU A 158 -4.13 -18.94 12.43
N GLU A 159 -4.28 -20.10 13.08
CA GLU A 159 -3.33 -20.53 14.11
C GLU A 159 -1.93 -20.79 13.56
N LYS A 160 -1.82 -21.33 12.34
CA LYS A 160 -0.54 -21.52 11.65
C LYS A 160 0.10 -20.17 11.31
N LEU A 161 -0.69 -19.21 10.83
CA LEU A 161 -0.24 -17.85 10.56
C LEU A 161 0.22 -17.14 11.83
N GLN A 162 -0.51 -17.30 12.93
CA GLN A 162 -0.14 -16.76 14.25
C GLN A 162 1.18 -17.37 14.73
N LYS A 163 1.35 -18.69 14.63
CA LYS A 163 2.62 -19.36 14.98
C LYS A 163 3.77 -18.90 14.09
N ALA A 164 3.55 -18.80 12.78
CA ALA A 164 4.56 -18.31 11.85
C ALA A 164 4.95 -16.86 12.17
N LEU A 165 3.98 -16.00 12.47
CA LEU A 165 4.21 -14.60 12.84
C LEU A 165 5.00 -14.49 14.15
N LEU A 166 4.63 -15.25 15.18
CA LEU A 166 5.36 -15.31 16.44
C LEU A 166 6.81 -15.74 16.22
N VAL A 167 7.04 -16.82 15.47
CA VAL A 167 8.41 -17.29 15.13
C VAL A 167 9.19 -16.23 14.34
N CYS A 168 8.53 -15.54 13.40
CA CYS A 168 9.18 -14.53 12.57
C CYS A 168 9.62 -13.31 13.38
N LEU A 169 8.81 -12.90 14.36
CA LEU A 169 9.01 -11.69 15.16
C LEU A 169 9.78 -11.94 16.46
N ASN A 170 9.90 -13.21 16.89
CA ASN A 170 10.54 -13.57 18.14
C ASN A 170 11.97 -12.99 18.23
N ALA A 171 12.22 -12.23 19.29
CA ALA A 171 13.50 -11.55 19.56
C ALA A 171 13.99 -10.62 18.43
N LYS A 172 13.11 -10.19 17.51
CA LYS A 172 13.43 -9.20 16.48
C LYS A 172 12.78 -7.86 16.80
N LYS A 173 13.52 -6.79 16.53
CA LYS A 173 12.99 -5.42 16.60
C LYS A 173 12.19 -5.13 15.34
N TYR A 174 10.96 -4.67 15.49
CA TYR A 174 10.09 -4.32 14.35
C TYR A 174 9.38 -2.98 14.53
N LEU A 175 8.94 -2.43 13.41
CA LEU A 175 7.99 -1.31 13.35
C LEU A 175 6.78 -1.77 12.54
N LEU A 176 5.63 -1.90 13.20
CA LEU A 176 4.37 -2.24 12.54
C LEU A 176 3.55 -0.97 12.33
N VAL A 177 3.01 -0.78 11.12
CA VAL A 177 2.13 0.35 10.81
C VAL A 177 0.78 -0.20 10.37
N LEU A 178 -0.26 0.10 11.14
CA LEU A 178 -1.65 -0.22 10.84
C LEU A 178 -2.35 1.04 10.36
N ASP A 179 -2.65 1.07 9.07
CA ASP A 179 -3.24 2.23 8.41
C ASP A 179 -4.77 2.13 8.40
N ASP A 180 -5.46 3.25 8.67
CA ASP A 180 -6.93 3.40 8.63
C ASP A 180 -7.72 2.40 9.50
N VAL A 181 -7.35 2.29 10.78
CA VAL A 181 -8.04 1.40 11.73
C VAL A 181 -9.36 2.02 12.18
N TRP A 182 -10.45 1.26 12.01
CA TRP A 182 -11.82 1.67 12.36
C TRP A 182 -12.50 0.82 13.44
N ASN A 183 -11.88 -0.29 13.86
CA ASN A 183 -12.54 -1.25 14.74
C ASN A 183 -12.44 -0.79 16.20
N GLU A 184 -13.58 -0.56 16.82
CA GLU A 184 -13.70 -0.10 18.21
C GLU A 184 -13.89 -1.25 19.22
N ASP A 185 -13.82 -2.51 18.76
CA ASP A 185 -13.86 -3.66 19.67
C ASP A 185 -12.50 -3.86 20.35
N ARG A 186 -12.44 -3.47 21.63
CA ARG A 186 -11.25 -3.63 22.48
C ARG A 186 -10.78 -5.08 22.59
N ARG A 187 -11.68 -6.08 22.59
CA ARG A 187 -11.28 -7.50 22.73
C ARG A 187 -10.46 -7.96 21.54
N LYS A 188 -10.94 -7.64 20.33
CA LYS A 188 -10.21 -7.92 19.09
C LYS A 188 -8.84 -7.24 19.05
N TRP A 189 -8.71 -6.06 19.66
CA TRP A 189 -7.42 -5.38 19.75
C TRP A 189 -6.45 -6.08 20.72
N VAL A 190 -6.94 -6.57 21.86
CA VAL A 190 -6.14 -7.37 22.80
C VAL A 190 -5.65 -8.65 22.13
N GLU A 191 -6.55 -9.38 21.44
CA GLU A 191 -6.20 -10.58 20.68
C GLU A 191 -5.14 -10.29 19.61
N LEU A 192 -5.28 -9.18 18.88
CA LEU A 192 -4.32 -8.78 17.85
C LEU A 192 -2.95 -8.41 18.47
N LYS A 193 -2.91 -7.69 19.59
CA LYS A 193 -1.66 -7.33 20.29
C LYS A 193 -0.89 -8.55 20.78
N GLN A 194 -1.59 -9.58 21.28
CA GLN A 194 -0.96 -10.82 21.73
C GLN A 194 -0.15 -11.51 20.63
N LEU A 195 -0.51 -11.33 19.35
CA LEU A 195 0.23 -11.89 18.22
C LEU A 195 1.63 -11.29 18.06
N PHE A 196 1.88 -10.13 18.66
CA PHE A 196 3.11 -9.37 18.49
C PHE A 196 4.03 -9.42 19.73
N ALA A 197 3.57 -10.01 20.84
CA ALA A 197 4.19 -10.01 22.17
C ALA A 197 5.64 -10.55 22.22
N GLY A 198 6.08 -11.33 21.22
CA GLY A 198 7.45 -11.88 21.14
C GLY A 198 8.53 -10.91 20.62
N GLY A 199 8.20 -9.65 20.35
CA GLY A 199 9.15 -8.67 19.81
C GLY A 199 10.30 -8.32 20.76
N ALA A 200 11.46 -7.98 20.20
CA ALA A 200 12.56 -7.42 20.99
C ALA A 200 12.24 -6.00 21.48
N VAL A 201 12.92 -5.58 22.54
CA VAL A 201 12.86 -4.21 23.09
C VAL A 201 13.08 -3.16 21.99
N GLY A 202 12.25 -2.13 22.02
CA GLY A 202 12.21 -1.07 21.00
C GLY A 202 11.33 -1.40 19.78
N SER A 203 10.60 -2.52 19.79
CA SER A 203 9.53 -2.77 18.83
C SER A 203 8.35 -1.81 19.07
N LYS A 204 7.75 -1.28 18.00
CA LYS A 204 6.68 -0.29 18.10
C LYS A 204 5.57 -0.55 17.10
N ILE A 205 4.34 -0.22 17.47
CA ILE A 205 3.18 -0.22 16.58
C ILE A 205 2.72 1.22 16.37
N VAL A 206 2.46 1.60 15.13
CA VAL A 206 1.85 2.87 14.77
C VAL A 206 0.46 2.57 14.23
N VAL A 207 -0.56 3.22 14.80
CA VAL A 207 -1.95 3.11 14.32
C VAL A 207 -2.35 4.45 13.74
N THR A 208 -2.82 4.49 12.50
CA THR A 208 -3.49 5.68 11.95
C THR A 208 -5.00 5.46 11.99
N THR A 209 -5.75 6.47 12.41
CA THR A 209 -7.21 6.40 12.47
C THR A 209 -7.83 7.78 12.37
N ARG A 210 -9.13 7.83 12.07
CA ARG A 210 -9.96 9.02 12.21
C ARG A 210 -10.80 9.00 13.49
N SER A 211 -10.89 7.85 14.16
CA SER A 211 -11.68 7.70 15.39
C SER A 211 -10.83 7.98 16.61
N SER A 212 -11.23 8.99 17.38
CA SER A 212 -10.62 9.28 18.69
C SER A 212 -10.85 8.13 19.68
N GLN A 213 -11.92 7.33 19.50
CA GLN A 213 -12.19 6.15 20.32
C GLN A 213 -11.24 5.01 19.97
N VAL A 214 -11.03 4.72 18.68
CA VAL A 214 -10.02 3.74 18.24
C VAL A 214 -8.64 4.10 18.77
N ALA A 215 -8.25 5.38 18.74
CA ALA A 215 -6.97 5.82 19.29
C ALA A 215 -6.82 5.55 20.80
N LYS A 216 -7.88 5.78 21.58
CA LYS A 216 -7.92 5.47 23.02
C LYS A 216 -7.90 3.97 23.32
N ILE A 217 -8.55 3.17 22.47
CA ILE A 217 -8.57 1.70 22.61
C ILE A 217 -7.19 1.13 22.26
N THR A 218 -6.53 1.71 21.25
CA THR A 218 -5.34 1.11 20.66
C THR A 218 -4.05 1.45 21.40
N GLY A 219 -3.92 2.71 21.84
CA GLY A 219 -2.72 3.25 22.48
C GLY A 219 -2.79 3.30 24.00
N ILE A 220 -1.61 3.18 24.61
CA ILE A 220 -1.39 3.49 26.04
C ILE A 220 -0.94 4.95 26.18
N SER A 221 -0.32 5.51 25.13
CA SER A 221 0.14 6.89 25.06
C SER A 221 -0.94 7.86 24.55
N THR A 222 -0.80 9.14 24.89
CA THR A 222 -1.64 10.22 24.37
C THR A 222 -1.62 10.22 22.83
N PRO A 223 -2.79 10.20 22.17
CA PRO A 223 -2.85 10.23 20.71
C PRO A 223 -2.23 11.48 20.10
N LEU A 224 -1.48 11.29 19.01
CA LEU A 224 -0.98 12.39 18.20
C LEU A 224 -2.09 12.85 17.25
N HIS A 225 -2.70 13.99 17.54
CA HIS A 225 -3.66 14.61 16.64
C HIS A 225 -2.95 15.41 15.54
N LEU A 226 -3.27 15.11 14.27
CA LEU A 226 -2.83 15.90 13.13
C LEU A 226 -3.87 16.99 12.88
N GLU A 227 -3.55 18.20 13.33
CA GLU A 227 -4.42 19.37 13.18
C GLU A 227 -4.48 19.89 11.74
N ALA A 228 -5.34 20.86 11.45
CA ALA A 228 -5.34 21.56 10.17
C ALA A 228 -3.98 22.23 9.89
N LEU A 229 -3.61 22.38 8.62
CA LEU A 229 -2.38 23.11 8.26
C LEU A 229 -2.54 24.61 8.58
N PRO A 230 -1.50 25.26 9.14
CA PRO A 230 -1.49 26.71 9.28
C PRO A 230 -1.76 27.42 7.96
N TYR A 231 -2.40 28.59 8.01
CA TYR A 231 -2.83 29.33 6.83
C TYR A 231 -1.69 29.55 5.82
N GLU A 232 -0.52 29.98 6.29
CA GLU A 232 0.65 30.26 5.46
C GLU A 232 1.16 29.00 4.76
N LYS A 233 1.10 27.86 5.46
CA LYS A 233 1.48 26.56 4.90
C LYS A 233 0.45 26.08 3.89
N SER A 234 -0.84 26.28 4.17
CA SER A 234 -1.94 26.00 3.24
C SER A 234 -1.83 26.84 1.97
N LEU A 235 -1.55 28.13 2.08
CA LEU A 235 -1.34 29.01 0.93
C LEU A 235 -0.11 28.57 0.12
N SER A 236 1.02 28.28 0.77
CA SER A 236 2.22 27.79 0.09
C SER A 236 1.98 26.46 -0.65
N LEU A 237 1.20 25.56 -0.05
CA LEU A 237 0.80 24.30 -0.66
C LEU A 237 -0.11 24.54 -1.86
N PHE A 238 -1.11 25.40 -1.73
CA PHE A 238 -2.02 25.77 -2.81
C PHE A 238 -1.27 26.34 -4.01
N LEU A 239 -0.44 27.38 -3.81
CA LEU A 239 0.29 28.05 -4.87
C LEU A 239 1.24 27.09 -5.61
N LYS A 240 1.89 26.18 -4.87
CA LYS A 240 2.74 25.14 -5.46
C LYS A 240 1.99 24.23 -6.43
N PHE A 241 0.70 23.99 -6.20
CA PHE A 241 -0.13 23.15 -7.06
C PHE A 241 -0.92 23.95 -8.11
N ALA A 242 -1.16 25.25 -7.87
CA ALA A 242 -1.94 26.12 -8.76
C ALA A 242 -1.11 26.87 -9.81
N PHE A 243 0.21 26.95 -9.64
CA PHE A 243 1.08 27.70 -10.55
C PHE A 243 2.30 26.88 -10.98
N LYS A 244 2.81 27.16 -12.19
CA LYS A 244 4.18 26.79 -12.52
C LYS A 244 5.13 27.64 -11.68
N LYS A 245 6.32 27.09 -11.37
CA LYS A 245 7.31 27.77 -10.52
C LYS A 245 7.62 29.18 -11.04
N GLY A 246 7.29 30.21 -10.26
CA GLY A 246 7.55 31.62 -10.56
C GLY A 246 6.44 32.33 -11.34
N GLU A 247 5.41 31.62 -11.79
CA GLU A 247 4.25 32.19 -12.49
C GLU A 247 3.35 32.98 -11.54
N GLU A 248 3.33 32.62 -10.26
CA GLU A 248 2.55 33.31 -9.21
C GLU A 248 2.92 34.79 -9.10
N LYS A 249 4.20 35.13 -9.33
CA LYS A 249 4.70 36.51 -9.27
C LYS A 249 4.20 37.37 -10.43
N GLN A 250 3.86 36.75 -11.55
CA GLN A 250 3.41 37.43 -12.76
C GLN A 250 1.89 37.64 -12.76
N ARG A 251 1.17 37.01 -11.83
CA ARG A 251 -0.30 37.02 -11.76
C ARG A 251 -0.80 37.30 -10.34
N PRO A 252 -0.51 38.49 -9.77
CA PRO A 252 -0.92 38.84 -8.41
C PRO A 252 -2.44 38.74 -8.22
N ASN A 253 -3.25 39.16 -9.20
CA ASN A 253 -4.71 39.06 -9.10
C ASN A 253 -5.23 37.62 -8.88
N LEU A 254 -4.58 36.61 -9.50
CA LEU A 254 -4.97 35.21 -9.30
C LEU A 254 -4.52 34.69 -7.93
N VAL A 255 -3.38 35.18 -7.44
CA VAL A 255 -2.91 34.90 -6.07
C VAL A 255 -3.92 35.43 -5.06
N ASP A 256 -4.40 36.65 -5.22
CA ASP A 256 -5.40 37.27 -4.34
C ASP A 256 -6.72 36.48 -4.31
N ILE A 257 -7.20 36.01 -5.48
CA ILE A 257 -8.38 35.13 -5.54
C ILE A 257 -8.10 33.79 -4.86
N GLY A 258 -6.91 33.22 -5.10
CA GLY A 258 -6.42 31.99 -4.48
C GLY A 258 -6.39 32.06 -2.96
N GLU A 259 -5.99 33.18 -2.37
CA GLU A 259 -6.05 33.39 -0.92
C GLU A 259 -7.47 33.26 -0.36
N GLY A 260 -8.46 33.79 -1.09
CA GLY A 260 -9.87 33.63 -0.76
C GLY A 260 -10.32 32.18 -0.77
N ILE A 261 -9.85 31.39 -1.74
CA ILE A 261 -10.12 29.95 -1.82
C ILE A 261 -9.47 29.22 -0.64
N VAL A 262 -8.20 29.50 -0.35
CA VAL A 262 -7.45 28.85 0.75
C VAL A 262 -8.10 29.08 2.11
N LYS A 263 -8.67 30.27 2.36
CA LYS A 263 -9.41 30.56 3.59
C LYS A 263 -10.61 29.62 3.78
N LYS A 264 -11.30 29.25 2.69
CA LYS A 264 -12.43 28.31 2.71
C LYS A 264 -12.01 26.84 2.86
N CYS A 265 -10.73 26.52 2.66
CA CYS A 265 -10.22 25.15 2.74
C CYS A 265 -9.97 24.66 4.18
N GLU A 266 -10.10 25.54 5.17
CA GLU A 266 -9.91 25.25 6.62
C GLU A 266 -8.63 24.46 6.94
N GLY A 267 -7.58 24.66 6.15
CA GLY A 267 -6.28 24.00 6.32
C GLY A 267 -6.27 22.49 6.04
N VAL A 268 -7.31 21.92 5.43
CA VAL A 268 -7.34 20.49 5.05
C VAL A 268 -6.40 20.25 3.84
N PRO A 269 -5.28 19.52 3.99
CA PRO A 269 -4.23 19.48 2.95
C PRO A 269 -4.68 18.92 1.60
N LEU A 270 -5.60 17.95 1.59
CA LEU A 270 -6.13 17.40 0.33
C LEU A 270 -6.98 18.42 -0.40
N VAL A 271 -7.90 19.08 0.32
CA VAL A 271 -8.78 20.10 -0.25
C VAL A 271 -7.93 21.18 -0.91
N VAL A 272 -6.94 21.71 -0.17
CA VAL A 272 -5.96 22.69 -0.65
C VAL A 272 -5.25 22.20 -1.91
N LYS A 273 -4.71 20.98 -1.89
CA LYS A 273 -3.98 20.40 -3.02
C LYS A 273 -4.88 20.15 -4.25
N THR A 274 -6.08 19.64 -4.04
CA THR A 274 -7.04 19.31 -5.10
C THR A 274 -7.46 20.58 -5.83
N LEU A 275 -7.87 21.62 -5.09
CA LEU A 275 -8.29 22.88 -5.68
C LEU A 275 -7.12 23.60 -6.37
N GLY A 276 -5.93 23.60 -5.76
CA GLY A 276 -4.73 24.12 -6.42
C GLY A 276 -4.47 23.40 -7.74
N SER A 277 -4.48 22.06 -7.74
CA SER A 277 -4.22 21.26 -8.95
C SER A 277 -5.27 21.47 -10.04
N MET A 278 -6.54 21.64 -9.66
CA MET A 278 -7.65 21.94 -10.58
C MET A 278 -7.47 23.28 -11.29
N LEU A 279 -6.80 24.24 -10.65
CA LEU A 279 -6.58 25.59 -11.17
C LEU A 279 -5.25 25.75 -11.93
N PHE A 280 -4.37 24.72 -11.93
CA PHE A 280 -2.99 24.78 -12.44
C PHE A 280 -2.81 25.33 -13.86
N SER A 281 -3.79 25.17 -14.75
CA SER A 281 -3.74 25.64 -16.14
C SER A 281 -4.67 26.80 -16.44
N LYS A 282 -5.37 27.33 -15.43
CA LYS A 282 -6.41 28.35 -15.62
C LYS A 282 -5.84 29.74 -15.45
N THR A 283 -5.98 30.55 -16.49
CA THR A 283 -5.43 31.92 -16.54
C THR A 283 -6.50 33.01 -16.35
N SER A 284 -7.78 32.65 -16.50
CA SER A 284 -8.90 33.57 -16.38
C SER A 284 -9.29 33.81 -14.92
N GLU A 285 -9.39 35.08 -14.51
CA GLU A 285 -9.92 35.44 -13.19
C GLU A 285 -11.35 34.95 -12.97
N GLN A 286 -12.17 34.90 -14.02
CA GLN A 286 -13.56 34.47 -13.92
C GLN A 286 -13.63 32.99 -13.52
N GLU A 287 -12.79 32.14 -14.10
CA GLU A 287 -12.77 30.71 -13.73
C GLU A 287 -12.34 30.49 -12.28
N TRP A 288 -11.42 31.31 -11.76
CA TRP A 288 -11.01 31.26 -10.36
C TRP A 288 -12.11 31.78 -9.43
N LYS A 289 -12.80 32.85 -9.82
CA LYS A 289 -13.94 33.40 -9.06
C LYS A 289 -15.10 32.40 -9.01
N LEU A 290 -15.38 31.68 -10.10
CA LEU A 290 -16.40 30.61 -10.11
C LEU A 290 -16.12 29.53 -9.07
N VAL A 291 -14.84 29.15 -8.88
CA VAL A 291 -14.47 28.19 -7.84
C VAL A 291 -14.60 28.84 -6.47
N ARG A 292 -14.10 30.06 -6.26
CA ARG A 292 -14.18 30.76 -4.98
C ARG A 292 -15.62 31.00 -4.53
N ASP A 293 -16.49 31.38 -5.44
CA ASP A 293 -17.86 31.86 -5.18
C ASP A 293 -18.91 30.77 -5.40
N SER A 294 -18.50 29.51 -5.56
CA SER A 294 -19.43 28.40 -5.80
C SER A 294 -20.40 28.18 -4.64
N GLU A 295 -21.68 27.96 -4.95
CA GLU A 295 -22.73 27.56 -3.99
C GLU A 295 -22.41 26.24 -3.27
N THR A 296 -21.49 25.42 -3.81
CA THR A 296 -21.10 24.15 -3.16
C THR A 296 -20.33 24.37 -1.85
N TRP A 297 -19.80 25.58 -1.63
CA TRP A 297 -19.25 25.98 -0.33
C TRP A 297 -20.33 26.15 0.74
N GLU A 298 -21.56 26.51 0.35
CA GLU A 298 -22.69 26.71 1.27
C GLU A 298 -23.33 25.37 1.67
N LEU A 299 -23.14 24.33 0.85
CA LEU A 299 -23.52 22.94 1.14
C LEU A 299 -22.53 22.22 2.10
N MET A 300 -21.54 22.93 2.63
CA MET A 300 -20.60 22.41 3.62
C MET A 300 -21.23 22.45 5.02
N GLU A 301 -22.27 21.64 5.24
CA GLU A 301 -22.71 21.33 6.61
C GLU A 301 -21.78 20.28 7.25
N LYS A 302 -21.67 20.41 8.58
CA LYS A 302 -20.59 20.02 9.52
C LYS A 302 -19.95 18.62 9.45
N ASP A 303 -20.42 17.70 8.61
CA ASP A 303 -19.96 16.30 8.66
C ASP A 303 -19.24 15.79 7.40
N ASN A 304 -19.07 16.60 6.34
CA ASN A 304 -18.43 16.09 5.12
C ASN A 304 -17.73 17.09 4.18
N GLU A 305 -16.96 18.04 4.72
CA GLU A 305 -16.18 19.04 3.97
C GLU A 305 -15.38 18.45 2.79
N THR A 306 -14.82 17.26 2.96
CA THR A 306 -14.02 16.60 1.91
C THR A 306 -14.84 16.13 0.71
N VAL A 307 -16.06 15.62 0.91
CA VAL A 307 -16.90 15.11 -0.18
C VAL A 307 -17.42 16.24 -1.04
N SER A 308 -17.74 17.40 -0.45
CA SER A 308 -18.21 18.58 -1.18
C SER A 308 -17.11 19.16 -2.10
N VAL A 309 -15.86 19.20 -1.64
CA VAL A 309 -14.73 19.64 -2.48
C VAL A 309 -14.39 18.62 -3.57
N LEU A 310 -14.44 17.32 -3.26
CA LEU A 310 -14.23 16.28 -4.26
C LEU A 310 -15.33 16.31 -5.34
N LYS A 311 -16.57 16.62 -4.93
CA LYS A 311 -17.69 16.85 -5.87
C LYS A 311 -17.42 18.05 -6.77
N LEU A 312 -16.98 19.19 -6.22
CA LEU A 312 -16.56 20.34 -7.02
C LEU A 312 -15.50 19.97 -8.06
N SER A 313 -14.46 19.22 -7.64
CA SER A 313 -13.43 18.75 -8.56
C SER A 313 -13.98 17.81 -9.62
N TYR A 314 -14.91 16.92 -9.26
CA TYR A 314 -15.57 16.01 -10.18
C TYR A 314 -16.43 16.75 -11.20
N ASP A 315 -17.21 17.74 -10.76
CA ASP A 315 -18.13 18.50 -11.61
C ASP A 315 -17.40 19.28 -12.72
N GLN A 316 -16.16 19.69 -12.46
CA GLN A 316 -15.28 20.36 -13.42
C GLN A 316 -14.57 19.41 -14.42
N LEU A 317 -14.67 18.09 -14.24
CA LEU A 317 -14.10 17.13 -15.19
C LEU A 317 -14.88 17.11 -16.51
N SER A 318 -14.17 16.82 -17.60
CA SER A 318 -14.82 16.57 -18.89
C SER A 318 -15.68 15.28 -18.83
N PRO A 319 -16.73 15.16 -19.65
CA PRO A 319 -17.61 13.98 -19.62
C PRO A 319 -16.88 12.62 -19.74
N PRO A 320 -15.85 12.44 -20.60
CA PRO A 320 -15.09 11.19 -20.65
C PRO A 320 -14.35 10.88 -19.34
N LEU A 321 -13.79 11.91 -18.68
CA LEU A 321 -13.07 11.74 -17.42
C LEU A 321 -14.02 11.43 -16.25
N LYS A 322 -15.23 12.00 -16.24
CA LYS A 322 -16.28 11.62 -15.27
C LYS A 322 -16.63 10.14 -15.38
N GLN A 323 -16.75 9.63 -16.60
CA GLN A 323 -17.02 8.21 -16.84
C GLN A 323 -15.86 7.31 -16.39
N CYS A 324 -14.61 7.69 -16.70
CA CYS A 324 -13.43 6.98 -16.20
C CYS A 324 -13.37 6.98 -14.67
N PHE A 325 -13.66 8.11 -14.02
CA PHE A 325 -13.69 8.20 -12.56
C PHE A 325 -14.79 7.32 -11.94
N ALA A 326 -15.99 7.30 -12.53
CA ALA A 326 -17.07 6.43 -12.08
C ALA A 326 -16.69 4.94 -12.16
N TYR A 327 -15.95 4.53 -13.21
CA TYR A 327 -15.44 3.16 -13.32
C TYR A 327 -14.55 2.76 -12.13
N CYS A 328 -13.79 3.71 -11.56
CA CYS A 328 -12.96 3.44 -10.38
C CYS A 328 -13.77 3.03 -9.14
N SER A 329 -15.07 3.33 -9.07
CA SER A 329 -15.93 2.93 -7.95
C SER A 329 -16.27 1.43 -7.92
N LEU A 330 -16.07 0.72 -9.03
CA LEU A 330 -16.32 -0.72 -9.13
C LEU A 330 -15.27 -1.55 -8.40
N PHE A 331 -14.14 -0.93 -8.04
CA PHE A 331 -13.07 -1.63 -7.38
C PHE A 331 -13.24 -1.66 -5.86
N PRO A 332 -12.95 -2.80 -5.22
CA PRO A 332 -12.92 -2.88 -3.77
C PRO A 332 -12.00 -1.84 -3.13
N LYS A 333 -12.29 -1.49 -1.88
CA LYS A 333 -11.46 -0.58 -1.09
C LYS A 333 -9.99 -1.02 -1.13
N ASP A 334 -9.10 -0.05 -1.33
CA ASP A 334 -7.63 -0.22 -1.27
C ASP A 334 -7.06 -1.24 -2.27
N VAL A 335 -7.65 -1.39 -3.46
CA VAL A 335 -7.03 -2.15 -4.57
C VAL A 335 -5.94 -1.31 -5.25
N VAL A 336 -4.78 -1.94 -5.52
CA VAL A 336 -3.62 -1.29 -6.14
C VAL A 336 -3.69 -1.47 -7.65
N PHE A 337 -3.71 -0.33 -8.38
CA PHE A 337 -3.64 -0.25 -9.85
C PHE A 337 -2.27 0.20 -10.34
#